data_AF-A0A8E2BFG1-F1
#
_entry.id   AF-A0A8E2BFG1-F1
#
_cell.length_a   1.000
_cell.length_b   1.000
_cell.length_c   1.000
_cell.angle_alpha   90.00
_cell.angle_beta   90.00
_cell.angle_gamma   90.00
#
_symmetry.space_group_name_H-M   'P 1'
#
loop_
_entity.id
_entity.type
_entity.pdbx_description
1 polymer ?
#
loop_
_entity_poly.entity_id
_entity_poly.type
_entity_poly.pdbx_seq_one_letter_code
_entity_poly.pdbx_strand_id
1 'polypeptide(L)'
;MTVLQAVRRWLEKRKALRRRWRRDAQVLILLDKGTAYYEAQRRAARSRVRGDAREFAHWAKVAAEIARIAPEAEMDIDVVRAVVDDELDRLRPGSARRI
;
A
#
# COMPACT_ATOMS: atom_id res chain seq x y z
N MET A 1 19.22 -18.23 23.91
CA MET A 1 18.14 -18.39 22.89
C MET A 1 18.69 -19.25 21.78
N THR A 2 18.08 -20.40 21.47
CA THR A 2 18.56 -21.24 20.36
C THR A 2 18.16 -20.61 19.02
N VAL A 3 18.96 -20.85 17.97
CA VAL A 3 18.70 -20.33 16.61
C VAL A 3 17.28 -20.68 16.14
N LEU A 4 16.80 -21.89 16.48
CA LEU A 4 15.45 -22.35 16.15
C LEU A 4 14.34 -21.48 16.76
N GLN A 5 14.51 -21.04 18.01
CA GLN A 5 13.55 -20.14 18.68
C GLN A 5 13.55 -18.75 18.04
N ALA A 6 14.71 -18.24 17.62
CA ALA A 6 14.82 -16.97 16.92
C ALA A 6 14.13 -17.02 15.54
N VAL A 7 14.35 -18.09 14.78
CA VAL A 7 13.68 -18.32 13.48
C VAL A 7 12.17 -18.40 13.63
N ARG A 8 11.66 -19.15 14.63
CA ARG A 8 10.21 -19.26 14.88
C ARG A 8 9.59 -17.89 15.21
N ARG A 9 10.22 -17.09 16.08
CA ARG A 9 9.74 -15.73 16.42
C ARG A 9 9.73 -14.81 15.21
N TRP A 10 10.77 -14.87 14.38
CA TRP A 10 10.83 -14.10 13.13
C TRP A 10 9.72 -14.50 12.15
N LEU A 11 9.48 -15.81 11.98
CA LEU A 11 8.38 -16.32 11.14
C LEU A 11 7.02 -15.83 11.63
N GLU A 12 6.74 -15.90 12.93
CA GLU A 12 5.47 -15.43 13.48
C GLU A 12 5.30 -13.92 13.31
N LYS A 13 6.36 -13.14 13.51
CA LYS A 13 6.35 -11.69 13.21
C LYS A 13 6.07 -11.44 11.73
N ARG A 14 6.68 -12.21 10.83
CA ARG A 14 6.49 -12.09 9.37
C ARG A 14 5.06 -12.46 8.96
N LYS A 15 4.50 -13.52 9.54
CA LYS A 15 3.10 -13.93 9.35
C LYS A 15 2.14 -12.85 9.83
N ALA A 16 2.37 -12.27 11.00
CA ALA A 16 1.54 -11.20 11.54
C ALA A 16 1.53 -9.97 10.62
N LEU A 17 2.70 -9.56 10.10
CA LEU A 17 2.79 -8.47 9.12
C LEU A 17 2.03 -8.78 7.84
N ARG A 18 2.20 -9.98 7.28
CA ARG A 18 1.46 -10.37 6.07
C ARG A 18 -0.05 -10.46 6.30
N ARG A 19 -0.49 -10.94 7.47
CA ARG A 19 -1.91 -10.93 7.84
C ARG A 19 -2.48 -9.52 7.89
N ARG A 20 -1.71 -8.56 8.40
CA ARG A 20 -2.10 -7.15 8.39
C ARG A 20 -2.26 -6.62 6.96
N TRP A 21 -1.24 -6.81 6.11
CA TRP A 21 -1.31 -6.38 4.70
C TRP A 21 -2.48 -7.01 3.95
N ARG A 22 -2.70 -8.32 4.14
CA ARG A 22 -3.80 -9.03 3.49
C ARG A 22 -5.17 -8.53 3.96
N ARG A 23 -5.31 -8.19 5.25
CA ARG A 23 -6.56 -7.64 5.78
C ARG A 23 -6.85 -6.28 5.14
N ASP A 24 -5.87 -5.39 5.09
CA ASP A 24 -6.06 -4.06 4.51
C ASP A 24 -6.29 -4.14 3.00
N ALA A 25 -5.65 -5.09 2.31
CA ALA A 25 -5.95 -5.40 0.90
C ALA A 25 -7.40 -5.86 0.71
N GLN A 26 -7.90 -6.76 1.56
CA GLN A 26 -9.29 -7.21 1.52
C GLN A 26 -10.26 -6.06 1.77
N VAL A 27 -9.96 -5.15 2.70
CA VAL A 27 -10.78 -3.96 2.93
C VAL A 27 -10.87 -3.11 1.67
N LEU A 28 -9.75 -2.82 1.01
CA LEU A 28 -9.76 -2.03 -0.22
C LEU A 28 -10.52 -2.72 -1.36
N ILE A 29 -10.33 -4.03 -1.54
CA ILE A 29 -11.06 -4.82 -2.53
C ILE A 29 -12.56 -4.83 -2.28
N LEU A 30 -12.99 -4.91 -1.02
CA LEU A 30 -14.41 -4.89 -0.66
C LEU A 30 -15.05 -3.52 -0.89
N LEU A 31 -14.29 -2.44 -0.73
CA LEU A 31 -14.77 -1.08 -0.97
C LEU A 31 -14.95 -0.81 -2.46
N ASP A 32 -13.91 -1.07 -3.24
CA ASP A 32 -13.97 -1.02 -4.70
C ASP A 32 -12.85 -1.88 -5.28
N LYS A 33 -13.25 -3.02 -5.82
CA LYS A 33 -12.35 -4.01 -6.38
C LYS A 33 -11.56 -3.50 -7.58
N GLY A 34 -12.19 -2.69 -8.44
CA GLY A 34 -11.57 -2.20 -9.67
C GLY A 34 -10.43 -1.25 -9.34
N THR A 35 -10.65 -0.34 -8.39
CA THR A 35 -9.69 0.72 -8.04
C THR A 35 -8.81 0.40 -6.82
N ALA A 36 -9.02 -0.74 -6.15
CA ALA A 36 -8.31 -1.11 -4.92
C ALA A 36 -6.78 -0.99 -5.02
N TYR A 37 -6.21 -1.42 -6.14
CA TYR A 37 -4.77 -1.33 -6.37
C TYR A 37 -4.29 0.13 -6.43
N TYR A 38 -5.00 0.99 -7.17
CA TYR A 38 -4.70 2.41 -7.27
C TYR A 38 -4.89 3.14 -5.93
N GLU A 39 -5.90 2.78 -5.14
CA GLU A 39 -6.09 3.36 -3.81
C GLU A 39 -4.94 2.99 -2.85
N ALA A 40 -4.40 1.77 -2.93
CA ALA A 40 -3.20 1.41 -2.18
C ALA A 40 -1.98 2.23 -2.63
N GLN A 41 -1.81 2.46 -3.93
CA GLN A 41 -0.72 3.30 -4.46
C GLN A 41 -0.89 4.78 -4.05
N ARG A 42 -2.12 5.29 -4.04
CA ARG A 42 -2.46 6.63 -3.54
C ARG A 42 -2.01 6.81 -2.10
N ARG A 43 -2.36 5.87 -1.22
CA ARG A 43 -1.94 5.90 0.20
C ARG A 43 -0.43 5.80 0.37
N ALA A 44 0.24 4.97 -0.44
CA ALA A 44 1.70 4.92 -0.46
C ALA A 44 2.29 6.29 -0.85
N ALA A 45 1.81 6.92 -1.91
CA ALA A 45 2.26 8.24 -2.34
C ALA A 45 2.09 9.29 -1.23
N ARG A 46 0.92 9.32 -0.56
CA ARG A 46 0.69 10.22 0.59
C ARG A 46 1.69 10.00 1.73
N SER A 47 1.95 8.74 2.09
CA SER A 47 2.95 8.43 3.13
C SER A 47 4.35 8.88 2.72
N ARG A 48 4.70 8.78 1.43
CA ARG A 48 5.97 9.28 0.90
C ARG A 48 6.10 10.80 1.05
N VAL A 49 5.04 11.56 0.75
CA VAL A 49 5.03 13.03 0.94
C VAL A 49 5.21 13.39 2.41
N ARG A 50 4.58 12.64 3.31
CA ARG A 50 4.68 12.84 4.76
C ARG A 50 6.01 12.37 5.37
N GLY A 51 6.89 11.74 4.59
CA GLY A 51 8.13 11.15 5.10
C GLY A 51 7.93 9.89 5.96
N ASP A 52 6.73 9.29 5.97
CA ASP A 52 6.48 8.06 6.73
C ASP A 52 6.87 6.82 5.90
N ALA A 53 8.15 6.44 6.01
CA ALA A 53 8.70 5.28 5.33
C ALA A 53 8.02 3.95 5.74
N ARG A 54 7.54 3.84 6.98
CA ARG A 54 6.89 2.62 7.49
C ARG A 54 5.50 2.46 6.87
N GLU A 55 4.75 3.55 6.80
CA GLU A 55 3.43 3.57 6.21
C GLU A 55 3.50 3.42 4.67
N PHE A 56 4.49 4.04 4.03
CA PHE A 56 4.79 3.81 2.61
C PHE A 56 5.03 2.33 2.31
N ALA A 57 5.93 1.69 3.06
CA ALA A 57 6.24 0.27 2.89
C ALA A 57 5.02 -0.63 3.17
N HIS A 58 4.16 -0.22 4.11
CA HIS A 58 2.93 -0.93 4.40
C HIS A 58 1.96 -0.90 3.20
N TRP A 59 1.64 0.28 2.67
CA TRP A 59 0.72 0.42 1.54
C TRP A 59 1.26 -0.18 0.24
N ALA A 60 2.58 -0.09 -0.01
CA ALA A 60 3.22 -0.78 -1.12
C ALA A 60 3.08 -2.32 -1.02
N LYS A 61 3.14 -2.88 0.21
CA LYS A 61 2.89 -4.31 0.42
C LYS A 61 1.41 -4.68 0.33
N VAL A 62 0.50 -3.78 0.70
CA VAL A 62 -0.94 -3.95 0.47
C VAL A 62 -1.23 -4.04 -1.03
N ALA A 63 -0.67 -3.14 -1.86
CA ALA A 63 -0.82 -3.19 -3.32
C ALA A 63 -0.33 -4.53 -3.91
N ALA A 64 0.80 -5.06 -3.42
CA ALA A 64 1.30 -6.37 -3.82
C ALA A 64 0.38 -7.54 -3.39
N GLU A 65 -0.27 -7.44 -2.23
CA GLU A 65 -1.25 -8.45 -1.81
C GLU A 65 -2.55 -8.35 -2.63
N ILE A 66 -2.99 -7.15 -3.04
CA ILE A 66 -4.14 -6.95 -3.95
C ILE A 66 -3.87 -7.62 -5.29
N ALA A 67 -2.74 -7.30 -5.92
CA ALA A 67 -2.32 -7.92 -7.18
C ALA A 67 -2.28 -9.46 -7.12
N ARG A 68 -2.00 -10.01 -5.94
CA ARG A 68 -1.95 -11.46 -5.71
C ARG A 68 -3.33 -12.10 -5.53
N ILE A 69 -4.30 -11.40 -4.94
CA ILE A 69 -5.59 -12.00 -4.54
C ILE A 69 -6.79 -11.55 -5.37
N ALA A 70 -6.67 -10.45 -6.11
CA ALA A 70 -7.68 -9.91 -7.02
C ALA A 70 -6.99 -9.53 -8.34
N PRO A 71 -6.61 -10.52 -9.19
CA PRO A 71 -5.95 -10.26 -10.46
C PRO A 71 -6.79 -9.44 -11.45
N GLU A 72 -8.10 -9.39 -11.25
CA GLU A 72 -9.07 -8.56 -11.97
C GLU A 72 -9.11 -7.09 -11.53
N ALA A 73 -8.38 -6.71 -10.48
CA ALA A 73 -8.19 -5.29 -10.16
C ALA A 73 -7.42 -4.60 -11.28
N GLU A 74 -7.75 -3.35 -11.57
CA GLU A 74 -7.05 -2.60 -12.61
C GLU A 74 -5.64 -2.23 -12.15
N MET A 75 -4.65 -2.45 -13.02
CA MET A 75 -3.22 -2.33 -12.69
C MET A 75 -2.43 -1.74 -13.86
N ASP A 76 -2.93 -0.67 -14.45
CA ASP A 76 -2.23 0.09 -15.48
C ASP A 76 -1.17 1.00 -14.85
N ILE A 77 0.08 0.88 -15.32
CA ILE A 77 1.21 1.65 -14.81
C ILE A 77 1.08 3.15 -15.10
N ASP A 78 0.43 3.53 -16.19
CA ASP A 78 0.24 4.94 -16.55
C ASP A 78 -0.80 5.59 -15.64
N VAL A 79 -1.85 4.84 -15.26
CA VAL A 79 -2.82 5.28 -14.25
C VAL A 79 -2.14 5.38 -12.88
N VAL A 80 -1.28 4.44 -12.51
CA VAL A 80 -0.49 4.55 -11.26
C VAL A 80 0.36 5.82 -11.25
N ARG A 81 1.07 6.12 -12.35
CA ARG A 81 1.87 7.34 -12.46
C ARG A 81 1.00 8.59 -12.27
N ALA A 82 -0.12 8.66 -12.98
CA ALA A 82 -1.05 9.78 -12.86
C ALA A 82 -1.59 9.95 -11.42
N VAL A 83 -1.94 8.84 -10.74
CA VAL A 83 -2.39 8.86 -9.34
C VAL A 83 -1.30 9.36 -8.39
N VAL A 84 -0.06 8.91 -8.58
CA VAL A 84 1.07 9.34 -7.75
C VAL A 84 1.36 10.81 -7.99
N ASP A 85 1.44 11.25 -9.24
CA ASP A 85 1.72 12.64 -9.60
C ASP A 85 0.64 13.58 -9.05
N ASP A 86 -0.64 13.22 -9.17
CA ASP A 86 -1.77 13.95 -8.57
C ASP A 86 -1.64 14.08 -7.04
N GLU A 87 -1.27 13.02 -6.32
CA GLU A 87 -1.06 13.09 -4.87
C GLU A 87 0.17 13.90 -4.48
N LEU A 88 1.25 13.80 -5.24
CA LEU A 88 2.45 14.61 -5.01
C LEU A 88 2.13 16.10 -5.22
N ASP A 89 1.39 16.44 -6.28
CA ASP A 89 1.01 17.81 -6.58
C ASP A 89 0.03 18.39 -5.57
N ARG A 90 -0.97 17.63 -5.13
CA ARG A 90 -1.91 18.05 -4.07
C ARG A 90 -1.22 18.35 -2.75
N LEU A 91 -0.16 17.63 -2.42
CA LEU A 91 0.50 17.71 -1.12
C LEU A 91 1.80 18.55 -1.14
N ARG A 92 2.17 19.12 -2.29
CA ARG A 92 3.26 20.11 -2.39
C ARG A 92 2.88 21.40 -1.64
N PRO A 93 3.77 21.93 -0.78
CA PRO A 93 3.57 23.23 -0.16
C PRO A 93 3.48 24.33 -1.25
N GLY A 94 2.33 24.99 -1.37
CA GLY A 94 2.09 26.05 -2.35
C GLY A 94 1.26 25.68 -3.58
N SER A 95 0.73 24.45 -3.70
CA SER A 95 -0.17 24.12 -4.81
C SER A 95 -1.54 24.79 -4.63
N ALA A 96 -1.91 25.63 -5.60
CA ALA A 96 -3.11 26.46 -5.63
C ALA A 96 -4.41 25.69 -5.94
N ARG A 97 -4.52 24.44 -5.49
CA ARG A 97 -5.72 23.61 -5.70
C ARG A 97 -6.27 23.13 -4.36
N ARG A 98 -6.67 24.07 -3.51
CA ARG A 98 -7.67 23.82 -2.48
C ARG A 98 -9.03 24.00 -3.15
N ILE A 99 -9.75 22.90 -3.35
CA ILE A 99 -11.20 22.93 -3.56
C ILE A 99 -11.83 22.93 -2.18
#